data_AF-A0A352B9N9-F1
#
_entry.id   AF-A0A352B9N9-F1
#
_cell.length_a   1.000
_cell.length_b   1.000
_cell.length_c   1.000
_cell.angle_alpha   90.00
_cell.angle_beta   90.00
_cell.angle_gamma   90.00
#
_symmetry.space_group_name_H-M   'P 1'
#
loop_
_entity.id
_entity.type
_entity.pdbx_description
1 polymer ?
#
loop_
_entity_poly.entity_id
_entity_poly.type
_entity_poly.pdbx_seq_one_letter_code
_entity_poly.pdbx_strand_id
1 'polypeptide(L)'
;GAEHEKKTVAVIGDSTFMHSGMTGLASIAYNQSNSTVIVLDNSITGMTGHQQNPTTGKNLYGDPAGRVDLEALARAMGINRIRVVDPYNMAECEQAVKEELEVEEPSLIISRRPCALLKEVKHNPPLKVEVDKCRSCKACMKIGCPAIAMKGGKAKIDVTLCVGCGVCAQMCRFDALKA
;
A
#
# COMPACT_ATOMS: atom_id res chain seq x y z
N GLY A 1 -16.29 -15.54 14.30
CA GLY A 1 -17.15 -15.17 15.44
C GLY A 1 -17.28 -13.68 15.44
N ALA A 2 -18.51 -13.15 15.48
CA ALA A 2 -18.83 -11.76 15.11
C ALA A 2 -17.99 -10.67 15.83
N GLU A 3 -17.57 -10.89 17.08
CA GLU A 3 -16.73 -9.92 17.81
C GLU A 3 -15.27 -9.84 17.33
N HIS A 4 -14.71 -10.92 16.77
CA HIS A 4 -13.34 -10.94 16.25
C HIS A 4 -13.25 -10.49 14.78
N GLU A 5 -14.33 -10.62 14.03
CA GLU A 5 -14.36 -10.27 12.60
C GLU A 5 -14.21 -8.77 12.38
N LYS A 6 -14.86 -7.94 13.21
CA LYS A 6 -14.82 -6.45 13.12
C LYS A 6 -13.46 -5.81 13.41
N LYS A 7 -12.44 -6.59 13.78
CA LYS A 7 -11.09 -6.09 14.12
C LYS A 7 -9.97 -6.78 13.34
N THR A 8 -10.32 -7.58 12.34
CA THR A 8 -9.33 -8.36 11.59
C THR A 8 -9.09 -7.74 10.22
N VAL A 9 -7.84 -7.36 9.96
CA VAL A 9 -7.38 -6.89 8.65
C VAL A 9 -6.35 -7.88 8.14
N ALA A 10 -6.58 -8.41 6.94
CA ALA A 10 -5.56 -9.18 6.22
C ALA A 10 -4.82 -8.25 5.26
N VAL A 11 -3.49 -8.31 5.24
CA VAL A 11 -2.67 -7.54 4.28
C VAL A 11 -1.83 -8.50 3.47
N ILE A 12 -1.90 -8.41 2.15
CA ILE A 12 -1.26 -9.35 1.24
C ILE A 12 -0.75 -8.63 -0.02
N GLY A 13 0.41 -9.02 -0.55
CA GLY A 13 0.89 -8.53 -1.84
C GLY A 13 0.11 -9.15 -3.01
N ASP A 14 0.00 -8.44 -4.13
CA ASP A 14 -0.63 -8.91 -5.37
C ASP A 14 -0.12 -10.27 -5.85
N SER A 15 1.19 -10.49 -5.85
CA SER A 15 1.77 -11.78 -6.25
C SER A 15 1.30 -12.92 -5.36
N THR A 16 1.39 -12.74 -4.04
CA THR A 16 0.96 -13.75 -3.06
C THR A 16 -0.54 -13.95 -3.11
N PHE A 17 -1.30 -12.88 -3.34
CA PHE A 17 -2.74 -12.96 -3.53
C PHE A 17 -3.09 -13.90 -4.70
N MET A 18 -2.41 -13.73 -5.84
CA MET A 18 -2.61 -14.59 -7.02
C MET A 18 -2.10 -16.02 -6.84
N HIS A 19 -1.06 -16.25 -6.03
CA HIS A 19 -0.51 -17.59 -5.84
C HIS A 19 -1.22 -18.41 -4.76
N SER A 20 -1.68 -17.77 -3.69
CA SER A 20 -2.26 -18.48 -2.54
C SER A 20 -3.34 -17.71 -1.78
N GLY A 21 -3.53 -16.42 -2.03
CA GLY A 21 -4.51 -15.60 -1.30
C GLY A 21 -5.95 -15.69 -1.82
N MET A 22 -6.17 -16.04 -3.09
CA MET A 22 -7.51 -16.14 -3.67
C MET A 22 -8.40 -17.15 -2.92
N THR A 23 -7.86 -18.27 -2.45
CA THR A 23 -8.64 -19.26 -1.70
C THR A 23 -9.15 -18.70 -0.36
N GLY A 24 -8.39 -17.80 0.26
CA GLY A 24 -8.81 -17.06 1.44
C GLY A 24 -9.97 -16.11 1.14
N LEU A 25 -9.90 -15.38 0.03
CA LEU A 25 -10.99 -14.48 -0.39
C LEU A 25 -12.26 -15.27 -0.75
N ALA A 26 -12.13 -16.43 -1.41
CA ALA A 26 -13.26 -17.32 -1.67
C ALA A 26 -13.93 -17.81 -0.37
N SER A 27 -13.13 -18.12 0.65
CA SER A 27 -13.64 -18.53 1.97
C SER A 27 -14.38 -17.39 2.67
N ILE A 28 -13.89 -16.16 2.55
CA ILE A 28 -14.56 -14.96 3.09
C ILE A 28 -15.91 -14.74 2.40
N ALA A 29 -15.94 -14.81 1.07
CA ALA A 29 -17.16 -14.66 0.28
C ALA A 29 -18.18 -15.78 0.57
N TYR A 30 -17.73 -17.03 0.66
CA TYR A 30 -18.60 -18.17 0.95
C TYR A 30 -19.24 -18.08 2.34
N ASN A 31 -18.44 -17.71 3.36
CA ASN A 31 -18.92 -17.63 4.73
C ASN A 31 -19.57 -16.27 5.09
N GLN A 32 -19.55 -15.31 4.16
CA GLN A 32 -20.01 -13.93 4.40
C GLN A 32 -19.39 -13.32 5.66
N SER A 33 -18.08 -13.54 5.85
CA SER A 33 -17.36 -12.99 7.01
C SER A 33 -17.05 -11.51 6.82
N ASN A 34 -17.15 -10.72 7.88
CA ASN A 34 -16.93 -9.26 7.84
C ASN A 34 -15.43 -8.88 7.86
N SER A 35 -14.61 -9.60 7.10
CA SER A 35 -13.17 -9.39 7.05
C SER A 35 -12.80 -8.36 5.98
N THR A 36 -11.95 -7.39 6.34
CA THR A 36 -11.32 -6.47 5.38
C THR A 36 -9.99 -7.02 4.90
N VAL A 37 -9.86 -7.19 3.58
CA VAL A 37 -8.60 -7.62 2.94
C VAL A 37 -7.97 -6.44 2.22
N ILE A 38 -6.69 -6.20 2.45
CA ILE A 38 -5.90 -5.17 1.76
C ILE A 38 -4.89 -5.86 0.84
N VAL A 39 -5.05 -5.67 -0.46
CA VAL A 39 -4.11 -6.14 -1.49
C VAL A 39 -3.18 -4.99 -1.87
N LEU A 40 -1.87 -5.22 -1.72
CA LEU A 40 -0.83 -4.29 -2.13
C LEU A 40 -0.46 -4.59 -3.60
N ASP A 41 -1.07 -3.85 -4.54
CA ASP A 41 -0.80 -3.96 -5.97
C ASP A 41 0.32 -3.00 -6.36
N ASN A 42 1.55 -3.52 -6.36
CA ASN A 42 2.73 -2.82 -6.82
C ASN A 42 3.16 -3.25 -8.24
N SER A 43 2.33 -4.05 -8.91
CA SER A 43 2.49 -4.54 -10.28
C SER A 43 3.82 -5.25 -10.54
N ILE A 44 4.39 -5.92 -9.53
CA ILE A 44 5.61 -6.73 -9.63
C ILE A 44 5.79 -7.61 -8.39
N THR A 45 6.43 -8.79 -8.52
CA THR A 45 6.87 -9.53 -7.33
C THR A 45 8.13 -8.89 -6.74
N GLY A 46 7.96 -7.90 -5.85
CA GLY A 46 9.06 -7.08 -5.34
C GLY A 46 10.15 -7.85 -4.56
N MET A 47 9.76 -8.61 -3.53
CA MET A 47 10.70 -9.18 -2.56
C MET A 47 11.66 -10.23 -3.14
N THR A 48 11.23 -11.00 -4.15
CA THR A 48 11.99 -12.15 -4.66
C THR A 48 12.80 -11.85 -5.92
N GLY A 49 12.90 -10.60 -6.35
CA GLY A 49 13.73 -10.21 -7.49
C GLY A 49 12.96 -9.68 -8.70
N HIS A 50 11.82 -9.01 -8.48
CA HIS A 50 11.05 -8.32 -9.52
C HIS A 50 10.55 -9.24 -10.65
N GLN A 51 10.07 -10.44 -10.29
CA GLN A 51 9.42 -11.32 -11.27
C GLN A 51 8.09 -10.74 -11.75
N GLN A 52 7.75 -11.05 -13.01
CA GLN A 52 6.39 -10.88 -13.49
C GLN A 52 5.43 -11.83 -12.76
N ASN A 53 4.18 -11.43 -12.65
CA ASN A 53 3.13 -12.21 -12.02
C ASN A 53 1.79 -11.93 -12.75
N PRO A 54 0.71 -12.67 -12.47
CA PRO A 54 -0.55 -12.52 -13.20
C PRO A 54 -1.19 -11.12 -13.18
N THR A 55 -0.84 -10.24 -12.25
CA THR A 55 -1.35 -8.85 -12.18
C THR A 55 -0.54 -7.86 -13.01
N THR A 56 0.63 -8.27 -13.53
CA THR A 56 1.54 -7.36 -14.27
C THR A 56 1.21 -7.25 -15.75
N GLY A 57 0.48 -8.22 -16.30
CA GLY A 57 0.14 -8.28 -17.73
C GLY A 57 1.34 -8.57 -18.63
N LYS A 58 2.40 -9.18 -18.09
CA LYS A 58 3.57 -9.65 -18.84
C LYS A 58 3.86 -11.13 -18.54
N ASN A 59 4.24 -11.90 -19.55
CA ASN A 59 4.63 -13.30 -19.36
C ASN A 59 6.10 -13.42 -18.88
N LEU A 60 6.60 -14.66 -18.76
CA LEU A 60 7.99 -14.95 -18.37
C LEU A 60 9.04 -14.34 -19.32
N TYR A 61 8.69 -14.20 -20.60
CA TYR A 61 9.56 -13.62 -21.64
C TYR A 61 9.51 -12.08 -21.67
N GLY A 62 8.59 -11.47 -20.93
CA GLY A 62 8.35 -10.03 -20.91
C GLY A 62 7.36 -9.54 -21.98
N ASP A 63 6.76 -10.45 -22.75
CA ASP A 63 5.74 -10.10 -23.74
C ASP A 63 4.41 -9.76 -23.06
N PRO A 64 3.57 -8.93 -23.69
CA PRO A 64 2.20 -8.70 -23.24
C PRO A 64 1.44 -10.02 -23.03
N ALA A 65 0.78 -10.14 -21.89
CA ALA A 65 0.01 -11.30 -21.49
C ALA A 65 -1.32 -10.87 -20.86
N GLY A 66 -2.19 -11.84 -20.58
CA GLY A 66 -3.41 -11.59 -19.82
C GLY A 66 -3.08 -10.95 -18.46
N ARG A 67 -3.70 -9.82 -18.17
CA ARG A 67 -3.61 -9.14 -16.87
C ARG A 67 -4.86 -9.46 -16.08
N VAL A 68 -4.69 -10.05 -14.90
CA VAL A 68 -5.80 -10.26 -13.98
C VAL A 68 -6.21 -8.91 -13.39
N ASP A 69 -7.47 -8.54 -13.63
CA ASP A 69 -8.12 -7.40 -12.98
C ASP A 69 -8.59 -7.84 -11.59
N LEU A 70 -7.96 -7.30 -10.54
CA LEU A 70 -8.23 -7.66 -9.16
C LEU A 70 -9.66 -7.25 -8.74
N GLU A 71 -10.17 -6.12 -9.23
CA GLU A 71 -11.53 -5.67 -8.99
C GLU A 71 -12.53 -6.63 -9.63
N ALA A 72 -12.34 -6.96 -10.90
CA ALA A 72 -13.23 -7.87 -11.61
C ALA A 72 -13.21 -9.29 -11.00
N LEU A 73 -12.02 -9.78 -10.63
CA LEU A 73 -11.86 -11.06 -9.94
C LEU A 73 -12.61 -11.05 -8.60
N ALA A 74 -12.42 -10.02 -7.77
CA ALA A 74 -13.07 -9.92 -6.48
C ALA A 74 -14.61 -9.86 -6.62
N ARG A 75 -15.14 -9.11 -7.60
CA ARG A 75 -16.58 -9.11 -7.90
C ARG A 75 -17.07 -10.49 -8.30
N ALA A 76 -16.35 -11.17 -9.19
CA ALA A 76 -16.70 -12.52 -9.64
C ALA A 76 -16.68 -13.55 -8.48
N MET A 77 -15.88 -13.30 -7.46
CA MET A 77 -15.81 -14.12 -6.24
C MET A 77 -16.89 -13.77 -5.21
N GLY A 78 -17.73 -12.76 -5.45
CA GLY A 78 -18.84 -12.39 -4.56
C GLY A 78 -18.52 -11.26 -3.56
N ILE A 79 -17.45 -10.50 -3.78
CA ILE A 79 -17.11 -9.32 -2.98
C ILE A 79 -17.64 -8.07 -3.69
N ASN A 80 -18.62 -7.39 -3.08
CA ASN A 80 -19.22 -6.19 -3.68
C ASN A 80 -18.47 -4.91 -3.29
N ARG A 81 -17.96 -4.86 -2.05
CA ARG A 81 -17.22 -3.71 -1.52
C ARG A 81 -15.76 -3.76 -1.92
N ILE A 82 -15.44 -3.04 -2.99
CA ILE A 82 -14.08 -2.94 -3.52
C ILE A 82 -13.69 -1.47 -3.59
N ARG A 83 -12.57 -1.12 -2.95
CA ARG A 83 -12.00 0.22 -2.98
C ARG A 83 -10.59 0.18 -3.54
N VAL A 84 -10.28 1.08 -4.46
CA VAL A 84 -8.91 1.28 -4.93
C VAL A 84 -8.42 2.58 -4.32
N VAL A 85 -7.25 2.55 -3.69
CA VAL A 85 -6.64 3.71 -3.03
C VAL A 85 -5.18 3.85 -3.44
N ASP A 86 -4.68 5.08 -3.43
CA ASP A 86 -3.26 5.36 -3.59
C ASP A 86 -2.55 5.34 -2.21
N PRO A 87 -1.57 4.45 -1.97
CA PRO A 87 -0.84 4.41 -0.69
C PRO A 87 -0.08 5.69 -0.35
N TYR A 88 0.14 6.60 -1.31
CA TYR A 88 0.76 7.89 -1.02
C TYR A 88 -0.26 8.93 -0.56
N ASN A 89 -1.56 8.66 -0.60
CA ASN A 89 -2.60 9.50 -0.04
C ASN A 89 -3.04 8.94 1.32
N MET A 90 -2.37 9.37 2.40
CA MET A 90 -2.60 8.80 3.73
C MET A 90 -4.02 9.04 4.24
N ALA A 91 -4.62 10.17 3.90
CA ALA A 91 -5.99 10.50 4.31
C ALA A 91 -7.01 9.57 3.66
N GLU A 92 -6.86 9.30 2.35
CA GLU A 92 -7.72 8.35 1.62
C GLU A 92 -7.55 6.92 2.13
N CYS A 93 -6.31 6.48 2.38
CA CYS A 93 -6.06 5.15 2.96
C CYS A 93 -6.68 5.02 4.35
N GLU A 94 -6.52 6.03 5.21
CA GLU A 94 -7.09 6.02 6.55
C GLU A 94 -8.62 5.99 6.51
N GLN A 95 -9.23 6.79 5.63
CA GLN A 95 -10.67 6.80 5.42
C GLN A 95 -11.17 5.44 4.92
N ALA A 96 -10.50 4.85 3.93
CA ALA A 96 -10.88 3.56 3.38
C ALA A 96 -10.83 2.45 4.42
N VAL A 97 -9.75 2.36 5.19
CA VAL A 97 -9.63 1.34 6.23
C VAL A 97 -10.69 1.52 7.32
N LYS A 98 -10.98 2.76 7.74
CA LYS A 98 -12.00 3.03 8.76
C LYS A 98 -13.40 2.66 8.29
N GLU A 99 -13.80 3.14 7.11
CA GLU A 99 -15.14 2.89 6.57
C GLU A 99 -15.37 1.40 6.33
N GLU A 100 -14.38 0.68 5.78
CA GLU A 100 -14.54 -0.76 5.50
C GLU A 100 -14.52 -1.63 6.76
N LEU A 101 -13.89 -1.18 7.85
CA LEU A 101 -13.92 -1.86 9.15
C LEU A 101 -15.22 -1.65 9.93
N GLU A 102 -15.96 -0.58 9.64
CA GLU A 102 -17.23 -0.25 10.31
C GLU A 102 -18.43 -0.98 9.69
N VAL A 103 -18.30 -1.45 8.44
CA VAL A 103 -19.37 -2.12 7.69
C VAL A 103 -19.45 -3.60 8.03
N GLU A 104 -20.67 -4.13 8.12
CA GLU A 104 -20.94 -5.56 8.34
C GLU A 104 -21.01 -6.35 7.01
N GLU A 105 -19.98 -6.21 6.17
CA GLU A 105 -19.87 -6.92 4.89
C GLU A 105 -18.38 -7.15 4.56
N PRO A 106 -18.01 -8.27 3.90
CA PRO A 106 -16.65 -8.47 3.41
C PRO A 106 -16.22 -7.37 2.42
N SER A 107 -14.98 -6.92 2.56
CA SER A 107 -14.43 -5.82 1.76
C SER A 107 -13.01 -6.08 1.28
N LEU A 108 -12.70 -5.51 0.11
CA LEU A 108 -11.38 -5.55 -0.50
C LEU A 108 -10.88 -4.12 -0.76
N ILE A 109 -9.76 -3.76 -0.15
CA ILE A 109 -9.03 -2.52 -0.45
C ILE A 109 -7.81 -2.88 -1.30
N ILE A 110 -7.72 -2.32 -2.50
CA ILE A 110 -6.58 -2.45 -3.39
C ILE A 110 -5.74 -1.18 -3.27
N SER A 111 -4.63 -1.28 -2.55
CA SER A 111 -3.63 -0.22 -2.47
C SER A 111 -2.72 -0.32 -3.68
N ARG A 112 -2.99 0.49 -4.72
CA ARG A 112 -2.35 0.37 -6.03
C ARG A 112 -1.35 1.49 -6.30
N ARG A 113 -0.09 1.13 -6.45
CA ARG A 113 0.97 2.04 -6.95
C ARG A 113 2.20 1.22 -7.36
N PRO A 114 2.81 1.45 -8.53
CA PRO A 114 3.96 0.69 -8.98
C PRO A 114 5.11 0.73 -7.97
N CYS A 115 5.82 -0.39 -7.83
CA CYS A 115 6.95 -0.49 -6.92
C CYS A 115 8.02 0.55 -7.25
N ALA A 116 8.44 1.32 -6.25
CA ALA A 116 9.48 2.34 -6.40
C ALA A 116 10.82 1.77 -6.90
N LEU A 117 11.07 0.47 -6.76
CA LEU A 117 12.31 -0.16 -7.22
C LEU A 117 12.30 -0.52 -8.71
N LEU A 118 11.17 -0.34 -9.41
CA LEU A 118 11.09 -0.57 -10.85
C LEU A 118 11.83 0.53 -11.61
N LYS A 119 12.67 0.14 -12.57
CA LYS A 119 13.48 1.07 -13.39
C LYS A 119 12.65 2.10 -14.16
N GLU A 120 11.42 1.73 -14.51
CA GLU A 120 10.49 2.56 -15.27
C GLU A 120 9.84 3.65 -14.39
N VAL A 121 9.86 3.48 -13.06
CA VAL A 121 9.27 4.42 -12.10
C VAL A 121 10.24 5.58 -11.89
N LYS A 122 9.83 6.77 -12.32
CA LYS A 122 10.60 8.00 -12.09
C LYS A 122 10.42 8.49 -10.67
N HIS A 123 11.53 8.79 -10.02
CA HIS A 123 11.54 9.40 -8.69
C HIS A 123 11.43 10.91 -8.75
N ASN A 124 10.76 11.47 -7.74
CA ASN A 124 10.78 12.90 -7.50
C ASN A 124 12.08 13.29 -6.78
N PRO A 125 12.46 14.58 -6.81
CA PRO A 125 13.56 15.08 -5.99
C PRO A 125 13.40 14.68 -4.51
N PRO A 126 14.50 14.32 -3.82
CA PRO A 126 14.50 14.08 -2.40
C PRO A 126 13.93 15.25 -1.61
N LEU A 127 13.07 14.95 -0.64
CA LEU A 127 12.57 15.94 0.31
C LEU A 127 13.72 16.46 1.19
N LYS A 128 13.61 17.72 1.62
CA LYS A 128 14.52 18.39 2.53
C LYS A 128 13.81 18.74 3.83
N VAL A 129 14.57 18.74 4.92
CA VAL A 129 14.07 19.14 6.24
C VAL A 129 14.48 20.59 6.53
N GLU A 130 13.49 21.45 6.77
CA GLU A 130 13.71 22.77 7.35
C GLU A 130 13.95 22.63 8.86
N VAL A 131 15.22 22.69 9.26
CA VAL A 131 15.68 22.40 10.64
C VAL A 131 15.00 23.30 11.68
N ASP A 132 14.73 24.56 11.32
CA ASP A 132 14.12 25.56 12.20
C ASP A 132 12.65 25.24 12.52
N LYS A 133 11.93 24.65 11.54
CA LYS A 133 10.53 24.21 11.71
C LYS A 133 10.40 22.84 12.34
N CYS A 134 11.44 22.01 12.25
CA CYS A 134 11.42 20.67 12.84
C CYS A 134 11.33 20.73 14.37
N ARG A 135 10.21 20.25 14.93
CA ARG A 135 9.96 20.16 16.39
C ARG A 135 10.36 18.82 17.02
N SER A 136 11.05 17.96 16.27
CA SER A 136 11.56 16.68 16.80
C SER A 136 10.49 15.74 17.37
N CYS A 137 9.23 15.88 16.94
CA CYS A 137 8.08 15.09 17.41
C CYS A 137 8.07 13.64 16.89
N LYS A 138 8.97 13.29 15.97
CA LYS A 138 9.11 11.96 15.34
C LYS A 138 7.87 11.45 14.59
N ALA A 139 6.88 12.30 14.30
CA ALA A 139 5.68 11.89 13.55
C ALA A 139 6.01 11.28 12.18
N CYS A 140 6.96 11.88 11.47
CA CYS A 140 7.48 11.37 10.19
C CYS A 140 8.18 10.01 10.28
N MET A 141 8.70 9.62 11.45
CA MET A 141 9.33 8.31 11.65
C MET A 141 8.31 7.17 11.74
N LYS A 142 7.05 7.46 12.10
CA LYS A 142 6.00 6.42 12.23
C LYS A 142 5.70 5.68 10.93
N ILE A 143 6.05 6.26 9.79
CA ILE A 143 5.92 5.63 8.47
C ILE A 143 6.94 4.48 8.29
N GLY A 144 8.04 4.47 9.05
CA GLY A 144 9.12 3.49 8.85
C GLY A 144 9.92 3.74 7.57
N CYS A 145 9.97 4.98 7.07
CA CYS A 145 10.72 5.32 5.87
C CYS A 145 12.24 5.12 6.10
N PRO A 146 12.93 4.30 5.28
CA PRO A 146 14.36 4.03 5.45
C PRO A 146 15.23 5.26 5.16
N ALA A 147 14.69 6.26 4.44
CA ALA A 147 15.39 7.49 4.12
C ALA A 147 15.36 8.55 5.24
N ILE A 148 14.68 8.30 6.36
CA ILE A 148 14.56 9.26 7.46
C ILE A 148 15.35 8.76 8.67
N ALA A 149 16.23 9.62 9.19
CA ALA A 149 16.96 9.38 10.43
C ALA A 149 16.87 10.60 11.35
N MET A 150 17.08 10.37 12.66
CA MET A 150 17.23 11.45 13.63
C MET A 150 18.73 11.71 13.86
N LYS A 151 19.21 12.93 13.57
CA LYS A 151 20.59 13.36 13.84
C LYS A 151 20.59 14.71 14.55
N GLY A 152 21.38 14.85 15.61
CA GLY A 152 21.45 16.10 16.39
C GLY A 152 20.08 16.54 16.94
N GLY A 153 19.22 15.57 17.29
CA GLY A 153 17.86 15.84 17.74
C GLY A 153 16.87 16.26 16.66
N LYS A 154 17.26 16.35 15.38
CA LYS A 154 16.41 16.79 14.25
C LYS A 154 16.24 15.69 13.22
N ALA A 155 15.14 15.73 12.47
CA ALA A 155 14.95 14.83 11.35
C ALA A 155 15.93 15.18 10.22
N LYS A 156 16.52 14.17 9.59
CA LYS A 156 17.39 14.30 8.42
C LYS A 156 16.96 13.28 7.38
N ILE A 157 16.91 13.72 6.13
CA ILE A 157 16.64 12.86 4.99
C ILE A 157 17.94 12.45 4.32
N ASP A 158 18.06 11.15 4.03
CA ASP A 158 19.06 10.60 3.14
C ASP A 158 18.62 10.77 1.69
N VAL A 159 19.34 11.62 0.96
CA VAL A 159 19.03 11.96 -0.44
C VAL A 159 19.28 10.79 -1.40
N THR A 160 20.05 9.78 -1.00
CA THR A 160 20.33 8.60 -1.83
C THR A 160 19.22 7.56 -1.76
N LEU A 161 18.44 7.57 -0.67
CA LEU A 161 17.34 6.63 -0.43
C LEU A 161 15.97 7.27 -0.67
N CYS A 162 15.86 8.60 -0.57
CA CYS A 162 14.58 9.29 -0.69
C CYS A 162 14.12 9.33 -2.15
N VAL A 163 12.91 8.81 -2.39
CA VAL A 163 12.25 8.80 -3.71
C VAL A 163 11.28 9.98 -3.92
N GLY A 164 11.21 10.92 -2.96
CA GLY A 164 10.34 12.08 -3.03
C GLY A 164 8.83 11.74 -3.02
N CYS A 165 8.43 10.70 -2.28
CA CYS A 165 7.02 10.25 -2.23
C CYS A 165 6.05 11.21 -1.53
N GLY A 166 6.54 12.15 -0.72
CA GLY A 166 5.71 13.13 -0.01
C GLY A 166 4.96 12.60 1.23
N VAL A 167 4.95 11.29 1.48
CA VAL A 167 4.20 10.68 2.61
C VAL A 167 4.65 11.24 3.96
N CYS A 168 5.95 11.43 4.17
CA CYS A 168 6.45 12.01 5.43
C CYS A 168 6.11 13.49 5.61
N ALA A 169 5.91 14.23 4.52
CA ALA A 169 5.44 15.62 4.59
C ALA A 169 3.99 15.69 5.08
N GLN A 170 3.12 14.77 4.65
CA GLN A 170 1.74 14.67 5.13
C GLN A 170 1.64 14.41 6.64
N MET A 171 2.63 13.73 7.22
CA MET A 171 2.70 13.49 8.66
C MET A 171 3.20 14.71 9.45
N CYS A 172 3.71 15.74 8.79
CA CYS A 172 4.33 16.90 9.43
C CYS A 172 3.32 18.04 9.61
N ARG A 173 2.88 18.29 10.84
CA ARG A 173 2.00 19.42 11.18
C ARG A 173 2.71 20.80 11.21
N PHE A 174 3.99 20.84 10.87
CA PHE A 174 4.83 22.04 10.98
C PHE A 174 5.46 22.45 9.65
N ASP A 175 5.08 21.80 8.55
CA ASP A 175 5.61 22.05 7.19
C ASP A 175 7.14 22.04 7.13
N ALA A 176 7.75 21.17 7.94
CA ALA A 176 9.20 21.06 8.06
C ALA A 176 9.83 20.19 6.96
N LEU A 177 9.03 19.56 6.10
CA LEU A 177 9.45 18.63 5.05
C LEU A 177 8.91 19.11 3.71
N LYS A 178 9.80 19.45 2.76
CA LYS A 178 9.43 19.99 1.44
C LYS A 178 10.26 19.38 0.32
N ALA A 179 9.73 19.40 -0.90
CA ALA A 179 10.45 18.99 -2.11
C ALA A 179 11.47 20.05 -2.55
#